data_AF-A0A955G721-F1
#
_entry.id   AF-A0A955G721-F1
#
_cell.length_a   1.000
_cell.length_b   1.000
_cell.length_c   1.000
_cell.angle_alpha   90.00
_cell.angle_beta   90.00
_cell.angle_gamma   90.00
#
_symmetry.space_group_name_H-M   'P 1'
#
loop_
_entity.id
_entity.type
_entity.pdbx_description
1 polymer ?
#
loop_
_entity_poly.entity_id
_entity_poly.type
_entity_poly.pdbx_seq_one_letter_code
_entity_poly.pdbx_strand_id
1 'polypeptide(L)'
;MSKKSLKSKKVQPKPAKTVIFTKKDNSRLSKLSLFFFDKPRLTALLFVFIFAFGILSYTTLLKREGFPSINIPVASVSGAYFVNDANKVDQQVTLPISKLASEQEGVASVSATSYPNFFSVIVQYNDSVDAQIAAQSLEQSIKDSNILPSQAQVSVNAPYFSPIGISSRPLDAAISFYAKENQPTSDIVLNADKFADELKQKNLSLVSDVFVLNPFEQAQNPVTGKTEIVQKTFDRFGHAVNNGNEQTNEFYNSVLIGIAMIEGADLLKFDEQVRDATQEIISQGQFPGYEATVSASYAPSIEENISELQRELIIALIAVLIVGSIVIAFRASAITVISLVLVIFAVIGLLYIFGYTLNVITLFALILSLALLVEDTIIMTEAIDAKR
;
A
#
# COMPACT_ATOMS: atom_id res chain seq x y z
N MET A 1 36.15 -68.67 -65.93
CA MET A 1 34.74 -68.22 -66.09
C MET A 1 34.12 -68.22 -64.70
N SER A 2 33.46 -67.21 -64.13
CA SER A 2 32.67 -66.10 -64.65
C SER A 2 32.60 -64.97 -63.61
N LYS A 3 32.64 -63.70 -64.07
CA LYS A 3 32.30 -62.50 -63.29
C LYS A 3 30.81 -62.49 -62.90
N LYS A 4 30.47 -61.93 -61.73
CA LYS A 4 29.17 -61.30 -61.40
C LYS A 4 29.38 -60.41 -60.15
N SER A 5 29.69 -59.11 -60.31
CA SER A 5 28.73 -57.98 -60.35
C SER A 5 27.94 -57.80 -59.04
N LEU A 6 28.53 -57.11 -58.05
CA LEU A 6 27.79 -56.49 -56.94
C LEU A 6 27.20 -55.15 -57.41
N LYS A 7 25.89 -55.13 -57.69
CA LYS A 7 25.14 -53.90 -57.99
C LYS A 7 24.80 -53.19 -56.67
N SER A 8 25.11 -51.90 -56.58
CA SER A 8 24.68 -51.03 -55.49
C SER A 8 23.15 -50.88 -55.52
N LYS A 9 22.50 -51.17 -54.39
CA LYS A 9 21.09 -50.83 -54.18
C LYS A 9 21.03 -49.34 -53.86
N LYS A 10 20.62 -48.52 -54.84
CA LYS A 10 20.13 -47.16 -54.60
C LYS A 10 18.93 -47.26 -53.63
N VAL A 11 19.09 -46.73 -52.42
CA VAL A 11 17.98 -46.49 -51.50
C VAL A 11 17.18 -45.32 -52.08
N GLN A 12 15.96 -45.60 -52.56
CA GLN A 12 15.04 -44.55 -52.98
C GLN A 12 14.63 -43.71 -51.76
N PRO A 13 14.54 -42.37 -51.86
CA PRO A 13 13.97 -41.57 -50.80
C PRO A 13 12.50 -41.95 -50.62
N LYS A 14 12.11 -42.31 -49.39
CA LYS A 14 10.69 -42.49 -49.04
C LYS A 14 9.97 -41.17 -49.35
N PRO A 15 8.83 -41.18 -50.06
CA PRO A 15 8.05 -39.96 -50.26
C PRO A 15 7.66 -39.39 -48.89
N ALA A 16 7.83 -38.08 -48.73
CA ALA A 16 7.39 -37.37 -47.54
C ALA A 16 5.91 -37.71 -47.29
N LYS A 17 5.60 -38.24 -46.10
CA LYS A 17 4.21 -38.43 -45.70
C LYS A 17 3.56 -37.05 -45.67
N THR A 18 2.70 -36.76 -46.64
CA THR A 18 1.76 -35.65 -46.56
C THR A 18 0.91 -35.90 -45.32
N VAL A 19 1.17 -35.14 -44.25
CA VAL A 19 0.32 -35.14 -43.07
C VAL A 19 -0.98 -34.45 -43.49
N ILE A 20 -1.93 -35.24 -43.98
CA ILE A 20 -3.30 -34.80 -44.12
C ILE A 20 -3.83 -34.66 -42.69
N PHE A 21 -3.94 -33.42 -42.19
CA PHE A 21 -4.66 -33.13 -40.96
C PHE A 21 -6.13 -33.51 -41.18
N THR A 22 -6.46 -34.73 -40.80
CA THR A 22 -7.85 -35.18 -40.76
C THR A 22 -8.57 -34.36 -39.68
N LYS A 23 -9.71 -33.79 -40.06
CA LYS A 23 -10.65 -33.03 -39.23
C LYS A 23 -11.27 -33.93 -38.15
N LYS A 24 -10.46 -34.47 -37.25
CA LYS A 24 -10.89 -35.43 -36.23
C LYS A 24 -10.11 -35.30 -34.92
N ASP A 25 -9.88 -34.07 -34.46
CA ASP A 25 -9.73 -33.80 -33.04
C ASP A 25 -10.90 -32.95 -32.58
N ASN A 26 -11.95 -33.64 -32.15
CA ASN A 26 -13.22 -33.09 -31.69
C ASN A 26 -13.14 -32.59 -30.23
N SER A 27 -11.97 -32.11 -29.81
CA SER A 27 -11.74 -31.55 -28.48
C SER A 27 -12.58 -30.28 -28.30
N ARG A 28 -13.12 -30.06 -27.10
CA ARG A 28 -13.88 -28.82 -26.80
C ARG A 28 -13.00 -27.58 -26.99
N LEU A 29 -11.69 -27.70 -26.73
CA LEU A 29 -10.72 -26.62 -26.88
C LEU A 29 -10.44 -26.29 -28.37
N SER A 30 -10.35 -27.29 -29.25
CA SER A 30 -10.13 -27.04 -30.67
C SER A 30 -11.33 -26.33 -31.30
N LYS A 31 -12.55 -26.72 -30.92
CA LYS A 31 -13.79 -26.03 -31.33
C LYS A 31 -13.84 -24.57 -30.87
N LEU A 32 -13.37 -24.29 -29.65
CA LEU A 32 -13.31 -22.93 -29.11
C LEU A 32 -12.31 -22.06 -29.89
N SER A 33 -11.11 -22.58 -30.16
CA SER A 33 -10.10 -21.86 -30.95
C SER A 33 -10.58 -21.58 -32.38
N LEU A 34 -11.15 -22.60 -33.05
CA LEU A 34 -11.73 -22.46 -34.39
C LEU A 34 -12.87 -21.42 -34.44
N PHE A 35 -13.70 -21.35 -33.40
CA PHE A 35 -14.78 -20.35 -33.32
C PHE A 35 -14.27 -18.90 -33.40
N PHE A 36 -13.19 -18.57 -32.66
CA PHE A 36 -12.59 -17.23 -32.70
C PHE A 36 -11.79 -16.98 -33.98
N PHE A 37 -11.20 -18.03 -34.56
CA PHE A 37 -10.52 -17.95 -35.85
C PHE A 37 -11.50 -17.64 -37.00
N ASP A 38 -12.64 -18.35 -37.03
CA ASP A 38 -13.65 -18.20 -38.09
C ASP A 38 -14.42 -16.87 -38.01
N LYS A 39 -14.39 -16.18 -36.85
CA LYS A 39 -15.11 -14.92 -36.60
C LYS A 39 -14.15 -13.76 -36.26
N PRO A 40 -13.30 -13.31 -37.20
CA PRO A 40 -12.26 -12.31 -36.92
C PRO A 40 -12.80 -10.97 -36.43
N ARG A 41 -13.97 -10.53 -36.93
CA ARG A 41 -14.62 -9.28 -36.48
C ARG A 41 -15.05 -9.33 -35.02
N LEU A 42 -15.58 -10.47 -34.57
CA LEU A 42 -15.99 -10.67 -33.18
C LEU A 42 -14.76 -10.73 -32.26
N THR A 43 -13.72 -11.44 -32.68
CA THR A 43 -12.47 -11.56 -31.93
C THR A 43 -11.77 -10.20 -31.78
N ALA A 44 -11.72 -9.41 -32.85
CA ALA A 44 -11.18 -8.05 -32.80
C ALA A 44 -11.99 -7.15 -31.85
N LEU A 45 -13.33 -7.23 -31.88
CA LEU A 45 -14.19 -6.47 -30.97
C LEU A 45 -13.92 -6.86 -29.51
N LEU A 46 -13.81 -8.16 -29.21
CA LEU A 46 -13.47 -8.64 -27.88
C LEU A 46 -12.12 -8.10 -27.40
N PHE A 47 -11.10 -8.09 -28.26
CA PHE A 47 -9.79 -7.54 -27.92
C PHE A 47 -9.85 -6.04 -27.65
N VAL A 48 -10.57 -5.27 -28.47
CA VAL A 48 -10.77 -3.84 -28.23
C VAL A 48 -11.50 -3.60 -26.90
N PHE A 49 -12.51 -4.42 -26.60
CA PHE A 49 -13.23 -4.33 -25.32
C PHE A 49 -12.30 -4.60 -24.12
N ILE A 50 -11.53 -5.70 -24.16
CA ILE A 50 -10.58 -6.06 -23.10
C ILE A 50 -9.54 -4.94 -22.91
N PHE A 51 -8.99 -4.43 -24.01
CA PHE A 51 -8.00 -3.36 -23.98
C PHE A 51 -8.57 -2.07 -23.39
N ALA A 52 -9.75 -1.64 -23.85
CA ALA A 52 -10.41 -0.44 -23.34
C ALA A 52 -10.80 -0.57 -21.86
N PHE A 53 -11.35 -1.74 -21.47
CA PHE A 53 -11.71 -2.01 -20.08
C PHE A 53 -10.48 -2.06 -19.17
N GLY A 54 -9.39 -2.68 -19.63
CA GLY A 54 -8.13 -2.71 -18.89
C GLY A 54 -7.50 -1.32 -18.75
N ILE A 55 -7.53 -0.49 -19.80
CA ILE A 55 -7.07 0.91 -19.71
C ILE A 55 -7.90 1.69 -18.69
N LEU A 56 -9.23 1.61 -18.78
CA LEU A 56 -10.12 2.28 -17.84
C LEU A 56 -9.85 1.81 -16.40
N SER A 57 -9.65 0.51 -16.23
CA SER A 57 -9.33 -0.09 -14.94
C SER A 57 -8.00 0.45 -14.40
N TYR A 58 -6.96 0.48 -15.23
CA TYR A 58 -5.63 0.98 -14.88
C TYR A 58 -5.60 2.48 -14.51
N THR A 59 -6.36 3.31 -15.22
CA THR A 59 -6.29 4.79 -15.08
C THR A 59 -7.25 5.34 -14.04
N THR A 60 -8.44 4.75 -13.88
CA THR A 60 -9.52 5.35 -13.08
C THR A 60 -10.08 4.47 -11.99
N LEU A 61 -10.22 3.16 -12.22
CA LEU A 61 -10.99 2.30 -11.32
C LEU A 61 -10.13 1.64 -10.23
N LEU A 62 -8.90 1.24 -10.55
CA LEU A 62 -7.99 0.63 -9.60
C LEU A 62 -7.34 1.69 -8.71
N LYS A 63 -7.42 1.44 -7.41
CA LYS A 63 -6.70 2.19 -6.38
C LYS A 63 -5.23 1.81 -6.41
N ARG A 64 -4.35 2.79 -6.20
CA ARG A 64 -2.91 2.58 -6.07
C ARG A 64 -2.52 2.54 -4.61
N GLU A 65 -1.91 1.43 -4.22
CA GLU A 65 -1.51 1.16 -2.83
C GLU A 65 -0.09 0.60 -2.79
N GLY A 66 0.57 0.73 -1.64
CA GLY A 66 1.94 0.24 -1.45
C GLY A 66 2.00 -1.22 -1.12
N PHE A 67 2.32 -1.52 0.14
CA PHE A 67 1.94 -2.79 0.72
C PHE A 67 0.55 -2.65 1.32
N PRO A 68 -0.30 -3.70 1.27
CA PRO A 68 -1.54 -3.68 2.03
C PRO A 68 -1.21 -3.36 3.50
N SER A 69 -1.99 -2.50 4.12
CA SER A 69 -1.81 -2.14 5.53
C SER A 69 -1.80 -3.42 6.36
N ILE A 70 -0.68 -3.68 7.05
CA ILE A 70 -0.59 -4.79 7.99
C ILE A 70 -1.38 -4.37 9.22
N ASN A 71 -2.67 -4.71 9.26
CA ASN A 71 -3.45 -4.58 10.48
C ASN A 71 -2.93 -5.63 11.47
N ILE A 72 -2.29 -5.17 12.55
CA ILE A 72 -1.93 -6.02 13.68
C ILE A 72 -3.10 -5.92 14.66
N PRO A 73 -3.93 -6.97 14.81
CA PRO A 73 -5.18 -6.89 15.54
C PRO A 73 -4.94 -6.92 17.06
N VAL A 74 -4.25 -5.92 17.60
CA VAL A 74 -3.87 -5.81 19.02
C VAL A 74 -4.34 -4.48 19.58
N ALA A 75 -4.92 -4.49 20.77
CA ALA A 75 -5.10 -3.31 21.61
C ALA A 75 -4.32 -3.46 22.92
N SER A 76 -3.81 -2.35 23.43
CA SER A 76 -3.20 -2.27 24.75
C SER A 76 -4.03 -1.38 25.65
N VAL A 77 -4.43 -1.92 26.79
CA VAL A 77 -5.01 -1.17 27.90
C VAL A 77 -3.95 -1.05 28.98
N SER A 78 -3.52 0.16 29.29
CA SER A 78 -2.51 0.40 30.31
C SER A 78 -2.89 1.59 31.16
N GLY A 79 -2.29 1.67 32.35
CA GLY A 79 -2.67 2.70 33.29
C GLY A 79 -1.93 2.66 34.60
N ALA A 80 -2.27 3.62 35.45
CA ALA A 80 -1.69 3.79 36.77
C ALA A 80 -2.78 3.75 37.85
N TYR A 81 -2.51 2.99 38.91
CA TYR A 81 -3.30 2.97 40.14
C TYR A 81 -2.34 2.89 41.33
N PHE A 82 -2.04 4.05 41.92
CA PHE A 82 -0.95 4.23 42.88
C PHE A 82 -1.27 3.71 44.29
N VAL A 83 -1.41 2.39 44.45
CA VAL A 83 -1.70 1.73 45.74
C VAL A 83 -0.55 0.92 46.32
N ASN A 84 0.57 0.83 45.59
CA ASN A 84 1.79 0.11 45.96
C ASN A 84 1.55 -1.37 46.36
N ASP A 85 0.60 -2.03 45.71
CA ASP A 85 0.21 -3.42 45.98
C ASP A 85 -0.32 -4.07 44.69
N ALA A 86 0.47 -4.99 44.14
CA ALA A 86 0.15 -5.63 42.86
C ALA A 86 -1.13 -6.46 42.93
N ASN A 87 -1.44 -7.07 44.08
CA ASN A 87 -2.66 -7.88 44.24
C ASN A 87 -3.91 -7.00 44.24
N LYS A 88 -3.82 -5.79 44.83
CA LYS A 88 -4.93 -4.83 44.79
C LYS A 88 -5.15 -4.29 43.39
N VAL A 89 -4.09 -3.93 42.68
CA VAL A 89 -4.17 -3.51 41.27
C VAL A 89 -4.82 -4.62 40.44
N ASP A 90 -4.41 -5.87 40.65
CA ASP A 90 -4.96 -7.02 39.94
C ASP A 90 -6.47 -7.16 40.17
N GLN A 91 -6.90 -7.21 41.43
CA GLN A 91 -8.30 -7.45 41.78
C GLN A 91 -9.23 -6.29 41.44
N GLN A 92 -8.75 -5.04 41.56
CA GLN A 92 -9.60 -3.85 41.46
C GLN A 92 -9.58 -3.20 40.07
N VAL A 93 -8.57 -3.50 39.24
CA VAL A 93 -8.39 -2.85 37.93
C VAL A 93 -8.16 -3.88 36.83
N THR A 94 -7.10 -4.68 36.92
CA THR A 94 -6.67 -5.56 35.84
C THR A 94 -7.66 -6.69 35.55
N LEU A 95 -8.18 -7.36 36.59
CA LEU A 95 -9.12 -8.47 36.46
C LEU A 95 -10.48 -8.03 35.89
N PRO A 96 -11.11 -6.94 36.38
CA PRO A 96 -12.31 -6.38 35.75
C PRO A 96 -12.11 -6.03 34.27
N ILE A 97 -11.00 -5.36 33.92
CA ILE A 97 -10.69 -4.96 32.53
C ILE A 97 -10.48 -6.18 31.65
N SER A 98 -9.67 -7.15 32.08
CA SER A 98 -9.36 -8.35 31.29
C SER A 98 -10.59 -9.22 31.07
N LYS A 99 -11.49 -9.31 32.06
CA LYS A 99 -12.77 -10.01 31.90
C LYS A 99 -13.67 -9.32 30.87
N LEU A 100 -13.82 -8.00 30.98
CA LEU A 100 -14.61 -7.21 30.03
C LEU A 100 -14.06 -7.33 28.62
N ALA A 101 -12.73 -7.22 28.46
CA ALA A 101 -12.05 -7.40 27.19
C ALA A 101 -12.24 -8.82 26.63
N SER A 102 -12.20 -9.86 27.48
CA SER A 102 -12.39 -11.25 27.03
C SER A 102 -13.81 -11.55 26.55
N GLU A 103 -14.80 -10.76 26.99
CA GLU A 103 -16.21 -10.89 26.59
C GLU A 103 -16.52 -10.11 25.30
N GLN A 104 -15.59 -9.28 24.81
CA GLN A 104 -15.76 -8.52 23.58
C GLN A 104 -15.73 -9.43 22.34
N GLU A 105 -16.58 -9.12 21.35
CA GLU A 105 -16.64 -9.88 20.11
C GLU A 105 -15.31 -9.81 19.33
N GLY A 106 -14.89 -10.95 18.81
CA GLY A 106 -13.70 -11.04 17.96
C GLY A 106 -12.36 -11.09 18.71
N VAL A 107 -12.36 -11.19 20.04
CA VAL A 107 -11.14 -11.39 20.84
C VAL A 107 -10.64 -12.83 20.75
N ALA A 108 -9.36 -13.00 20.44
CA ALA A 108 -8.67 -14.28 20.36
C ALA A 108 -7.97 -14.64 21.68
N SER A 109 -7.32 -13.68 22.33
CA SER A 109 -6.71 -13.88 23.64
C SER A 109 -6.53 -12.56 24.39
N VAL A 110 -6.48 -12.66 25.72
CA VAL A 110 -6.19 -11.53 26.61
C VAL A 110 -5.05 -11.94 27.53
N SER A 111 -4.01 -11.12 27.58
CA SER A 111 -2.88 -11.28 28.50
C SER A 111 -2.81 -10.06 29.39
N ALA A 112 -2.67 -10.27 30.71
CA ALA A 112 -2.71 -9.20 31.68
C ALA A 112 -1.57 -9.33 32.68
N THR A 113 -0.95 -8.19 33.02
CA THR A 113 0.14 -8.11 34.00
C THR A 113 -0.10 -6.95 34.94
N SER A 114 -0.01 -7.23 36.25
CA SER A 114 -0.24 -6.28 37.33
C SER A 114 1.06 -6.00 38.08
N TYR A 115 1.37 -4.72 38.30
CA TYR A 115 2.49 -4.22 39.08
C TYR A 115 1.96 -3.43 40.29
N PRO A 116 2.80 -3.09 41.29
CA PRO A 116 2.35 -2.38 42.49
C PRO A 116 1.57 -1.08 42.24
N ASN A 117 1.88 -0.35 41.16
CA ASN A 117 1.26 0.93 40.82
C ASN A 117 0.73 1.00 39.38
N PHE A 118 0.93 -0.04 38.58
CA PHE A 118 0.68 -0.01 37.14
C PHE A 118 0.10 -1.32 36.67
N PHE A 119 -0.57 -1.31 35.52
CA PHE A 119 -1.05 -2.53 34.89
C PHE A 119 -0.94 -2.42 33.38
N SER A 120 -0.88 -3.58 32.73
CA SER A 120 -0.90 -3.70 31.28
C SER A 120 -1.76 -4.90 30.88
N VAL A 121 -2.74 -4.67 30.04
CA VAL A 121 -3.59 -5.69 29.42
C VAL A 121 -3.40 -5.60 27.91
N ILE A 122 -3.00 -6.70 27.30
CA ILE A 122 -2.86 -6.84 25.85
C ILE A 122 -4.01 -7.70 25.38
N VAL A 123 -4.83 -7.13 24.49
CA VAL A 123 -5.98 -7.79 23.87
C VAL A 123 -5.61 -8.10 22.43
N GLN A 124 -5.58 -9.37 22.08
CA GLN A 124 -5.37 -9.85 20.72
C GLN A 124 -6.73 -10.20 20.12
N TYR A 125 -7.09 -9.55 19.03
CA TYR A 125 -8.27 -9.85 18.22
C TYR A 125 -7.92 -10.81 17.08
N ASN A 126 -8.95 -11.38 16.45
CA ASN A 126 -8.84 -12.16 15.23
C ASN A 126 -8.49 -11.26 14.03
N ASP A 127 -7.85 -11.84 13.00
CA ASP A 127 -7.36 -11.12 11.80
C ASP A 127 -8.42 -10.31 11.05
N SER A 128 -9.70 -10.62 11.23
CA SER A 128 -10.83 -9.92 10.58
C SER A 128 -11.31 -8.68 11.34
N VAL A 129 -10.75 -8.39 12.52
CA VAL A 129 -11.20 -7.28 13.38
C VAL A 129 -10.30 -6.07 13.16
N ASP A 130 -10.92 -4.90 12.97
CA ASP A 130 -10.20 -3.63 13.00
C ASP A 130 -9.81 -3.29 14.45
N ALA A 131 -8.50 -3.22 14.71
CA ALA A 131 -7.97 -2.96 16.05
C ALA A 131 -8.35 -1.57 16.58
N GLN A 132 -8.47 -0.57 15.72
CA GLN A 132 -8.77 0.81 16.11
C GLN A 132 -10.23 0.93 16.54
N ILE A 133 -11.15 0.37 15.75
CA ILE A 133 -12.58 0.33 16.10
C ILE A 133 -12.79 -0.50 17.36
N ALA A 134 -12.14 -1.66 17.46
CA ALA A 134 -12.27 -2.52 18.63
C ALA A 134 -11.69 -1.88 19.90
N ALA A 135 -10.55 -1.18 19.81
CA ALA A 135 -9.97 -0.43 20.92
C ALA A 135 -10.87 0.71 21.38
N GLN A 136 -11.46 1.49 20.46
CA GLN A 136 -12.42 2.55 20.81
C GLN A 136 -13.67 1.97 21.49
N SER A 137 -14.19 0.86 20.98
CA SER A 137 -15.32 0.16 21.60
C SER A 137 -14.99 -0.36 23.00
N LEU A 138 -13.78 -0.89 23.20
CA LEU A 138 -13.30 -1.34 24.51
C LEU A 138 -13.16 -0.17 25.48
N GLU A 139 -12.58 0.95 25.03
CA GLU A 139 -12.45 2.17 25.82
C GLU A 139 -13.81 2.67 26.30
N GLN A 140 -14.78 2.71 25.39
CA GLN A 140 -16.15 3.13 25.70
C GLN A 140 -16.80 2.17 26.71
N SER A 141 -16.65 0.86 26.51
CA SER A 141 -17.21 -0.17 27.41
C SER A 141 -16.62 -0.07 28.83
N ILE A 142 -15.31 0.23 28.95
CA ILE A 142 -14.64 0.43 30.24
C ILE A 142 -15.21 1.67 30.94
N LYS A 143 -15.40 2.77 30.20
CA LYS A 143 -15.97 4.03 30.73
C LYS A 143 -17.41 3.85 31.21
N ASP A 144 -18.24 3.18 30.42
CA ASP A 144 -19.67 3.02 30.69
C ASP A 144 -19.94 2.06 31.87
N SER A 145 -19.08 1.07 32.07
CA SER A 145 -19.26 0.07 33.13
C SER A 145 -19.03 0.62 34.54
N ASN A 146 -18.30 1.74 34.68
CA ASN A 146 -17.95 2.37 35.97
C ASN A 146 -17.40 1.37 37.02
N ILE A 147 -16.71 0.32 36.56
CA ILE A 147 -16.17 -0.78 37.37
C ILE A 147 -14.83 -0.44 38.05
N LEU A 148 -14.26 0.72 37.74
CA LEU A 148 -12.91 1.11 38.14
C LEU A 148 -12.92 2.12 39.29
N PRO A 149 -11.91 2.08 40.18
CA PRO A 149 -11.71 3.12 41.18
C PRO A 149 -11.51 4.50 40.52
N SER A 150 -12.05 5.56 41.11
CA SER A 150 -11.94 6.94 40.59
C SER A 150 -10.50 7.48 40.53
N GLN A 151 -9.57 6.81 41.20
CA GLN A 151 -8.14 7.15 41.22
C GLN A 151 -7.35 6.40 40.14
N ALA A 152 -7.94 5.40 39.49
CA ALA A 152 -7.28 4.64 38.44
C ALA A 152 -7.31 5.44 37.13
N GLN A 153 -6.13 5.65 36.56
CA GLN A 153 -5.97 6.25 35.23
C GLN A 153 -5.85 5.11 34.22
N VAL A 154 -6.70 5.09 33.20
CA VAL A 154 -6.73 4.02 32.19
C VAL A 154 -6.70 4.65 30.80
N SER A 155 -5.84 4.12 29.95
CA SER A 155 -5.70 4.49 28.55
C SER A 155 -5.79 3.24 27.69
N VAL A 156 -6.65 3.26 26.68
CA VAL A 156 -6.77 2.20 25.67
C VAL A 156 -6.19 2.74 24.37
N ASN A 157 -5.27 2.01 23.77
CA ASN A 157 -4.65 2.39 22.50
C ASN A 157 -4.49 1.16 21.61
N ALA A 158 -4.75 1.30 20.31
CA ALA A 158 -4.31 0.35 19.31
C ALA A 158 -3.13 0.97 18.53
N PRO A 159 -2.02 0.23 18.34
CA PRO A 159 -0.90 0.72 17.57
C PRO A 159 -1.31 0.89 16.10
N TYR A 160 -1.02 2.06 15.55
CA TYR A 160 -1.15 2.39 14.14
C TYR A 160 0.25 2.56 13.54
N PHE A 161 0.55 1.84 12.47
CA PHE A 161 1.81 1.98 11.75
C PHE A 161 1.68 3.08 10.71
N SER A 162 2.48 4.12 10.89
CA SER A 162 2.48 5.36 10.14
C SER A 162 3.84 5.60 9.49
N PRO A 163 3.93 6.43 8.43
CA PRO A 163 5.22 6.89 7.89
C PRO A 163 6.19 7.48 8.93
N ILE A 164 5.67 8.02 10.05
CA ILE A 164 6.50 8.59 11.13
C ILE A 164 6.77 7.61 12.28
N GLY A 165 6.33 6.35 12.19
CA GLY A 165 6.50 5.33 13.22
C GLY A 165 5.17 4.80 13.77
N ILE A 166 5.14 4.51 15.08
CA ILE A 166 3.95 3.96 15.74
C ILE A 166 3.17 5.11 16.39
N SER A 167 1.90 5.23 16.04
CA SER A 167 0.96 6.22 16.57
C SER A 167 -0.23 5.53 17.25
N SER A 168 -0.91 6.19 18.18
CA SER A 168 -2.19 5.72 18.73
C SER A 168 -3.41 6.20 17.94
N ARG A 169 -3.19 7.07 16.94
CA ARG A 169 -4.22 7.59 16.03
C ARG A 169 -3.79 7.38 14.58
N PRO A 170 -4.73 7.15 13.64
CA PRO A 170 -4.41 7.08 12.23
C PRO A 170 -3.62 8.29 11.76
N LEU A 171 -2.50 8.05 11.08
CA LEU A 171 -1.62 9.08 10.53
C LEU A 171 -0.97 8.55 9.26
N ASP A 172 -1.49 8.97 8.12
CA ASP A 172 -1.10 8.48 6.79
C ASP A 172 -0.14 9.43 6.09
N ALA A 173 -0.16 10.70 6.47
CA ALA A 173 0.86 11.68 6.12
C ALA A 173 1.14 12.64 7.29
N ALA A 174 2.36 13.17 7.35
CA ALA A 174 2.73 14.25 8.25
C ALA A 174 3.22 15.46 7.45
N ILE A 175 2.74 16.63 7.84
CA ILE A 175 3.28 17.92 7.41
C ILE A 175 4.21 18.43 8.50
N SER A 176 5.46 18.74 8.13
CA SER A 176 6.33 19.56 8.98
C SER A 176 5.98 21.02 8.77
N PHE A 177 5.43 21.65 9.80
CA PHE A 177 5.24 23.10 9.87
C PHE A 177 6.42 23.72 10.62
N TYR A 178 7.20 24.59 9.98
CA TYR A 178 8.46 25.10 10.54
C TYR A 178 8.63 26.60 10.32
N ALA A 179 9.39 27.23 11.22
CA ALA A 179 9.77 28.62 11.10
C ALA A 179 11.11 28.75 10.36
N LYS A 180 11.23 29.72 9.43
CA LYS A 180 12.48 30.01 8.71
C LYS A 180 13.57 30.53 9.63
N GLU A 181 13.16 31.24 10.67
CA GLU A 181 14.02 31.76 11.72
C GLU A 181 13.80 30.99 13.02
N ASN A 182 14.75 31.08 13.94
CA ASN A 182 14.64 30.39 15.22
C ASN A 182 13.54 31.03 16.08
N GLN A 183 12.37 30.40 16.12
CA GLN A 183 11.22 30.81 16.93
C GLN A 183 11.00 29.82 18.09
N PRO A 184 10.43 30.28 19.23
CA PRO A 184 9.99 29.39 20.30
C PRO A 184 9.00 28.34 19.77
N THR A 185 9.14 27.09 20.20
CA THR A 185 8.24 25.99 19.79
C THR A 185 6.77 26.32 20.05
N SER A 186 6.45 27.05 21.11
CA SER A 186 5.08 27.50 21.43
C SER A 186 4.44 28.33 20.32
N ASP A 187 5.23 29.19 19.67
CA ASP A 187 4.75 30.07 18.61
C ASP A 187 4.56 29.30 17.30
N ILE A 188 5.42 28.30 17.07
CA ILE A 188 5.27 27.36 15.96
C ILE A 188 3.99 26.53 16.14
N VAL A 189 3.72 26.02 17.35
CA VAL A 189 2.49 25.27 17.66
C VAL A 189 1.25 26.13 17.39
N LEU A 190 1.21 27.38 17.87
CA LEU A 190 0.07 28.27 17.66
C LEU A 190 -0.25 28.50 16.18
N ASN A 191 0.79 28.67 15.35
CA ASN A 191 0.60 28.86 13.92
C ASN A 191 0.30 27.54 13.18
N ALA A 192 0.86 26.42 13.66
CA ALA A 192 0.53 25.09 13.17
C ALA A 192 -0.96 24.74 13.42
N ASP A 193 -1.52 25.12 14.58
CA ASP A 193 -2.94 24.94 14.88
C ASP A 193 -3.83 25.72 13.90
N LYS A 194 -3.48 26.99 13.62
CA LYS A 194 -4.19 27.81 12.63
C LYS A 194 -4.11 27.21 11.23
N PHE A 195 -2.92 26.74 10.84
CA PHE A 195 -2.70 26.07 9.55
C PHE A 195 -3.51 24.78 9.45
N ALA A 196 -3.54 23.97 10.51
CA ALA A 196 -4.35 22.76 10.58
C ALA A 196 -5.85 23.08 10.45
N ASP A 197 -6.32 24.15 11.08
CA ASP A 197 -7.71 24.58 10.96
C ASP A 197 -8.07 25.09 9.55
N GLU A 198 -7.14 25.74 8.85
CA GLU A 198 -7.33 26.12 7.46
C GLU A 198 -7.37 24.90 6.53
N LEU A 199 -6.51 23.91 6.77
CA LEU A 199 -6.57 22.62 6.07
C LEU A 199 -7.92 21.91 6.28
N LYS A 200 -8.45 21.91 7.52
CA LYS A 200 -9.80 21.36 7.79
C LYS A 200 -10.88 22.11 7.02
N GLN A 201 -10.80 23.44 6.94
CA GLN A 201 -11.79 24.26 6.24
C GLN A 201 -11.83 24.00 4.72
N LYS A 202 -10.75 23.51 4.13
CA LYS A 202 -10.73 23.09 2.71
C LYS A 202 -11.61 21.86 2.43
N ASN A 203 -12.02 21.08 3.43
CA ASN A 203 -12.85 19.90 3.28
C ASN A 203 -12.34 18.95 2.18
N LEU A 204 -11.06 18.58 2.27
CA LEU A 204 -10.40 17.70 1.31
C LEU A 204 -11.11 16.34 1.27
N SER A 205 -11.47 15.88 0.08
CA SER A 205 -12.38 14.74 -0.12
C SER A 205 -11.81 13.39 0.33
N LEU A 206 -10.49 13.27 0.50
CA LEU A 206 -9.81 12.03 0.89
C LEU A 206 -9.23 12.09 2.32
N VAL A 207 -9.42 13.20 3.02
CA VAL A 207 -8.89 13.42 4.38
C VAL A 207 -10.00 13.19 5.39
N SER A 208 -9.72 12.36 6.41
CA SER A 208 -10.65 12.06 7.50
C SER A 208 -10.43 12.94 8.73
N ASP A 209 -9.17 13.22 9.09
CA ASP A 209 -8.82 14.05 10.24
C ASP A 209 -7.50 14.81 9.98
N VAL A 210 -7.36 15.97 10.63
CA VAL A 210 -6.13 16.79 10.64
C VAL A 210 -5.90 17.25 12.07
N PHE A 211 -4.72 16.96 12.62
CA PHE A 211 -4.42 17.32 14.00
C PHE A 211 -2.95 17.67 14.18
N VAL A 212 -2.68 18.65 15.05
CA VAL A 212 -1.32 18.99 15.44
C VAL A 212 -0.81 17.99 16.47
N LEU A 213 0.38 17.43 16.25
CA LEU A 213 1.06 16.63 17.25
C LEU A 213 1.71 17.59 18.24
N ASN A 214 1.00 17.87 19.34
CA ASN A 214 1.44 18.85 20.31
C ASN A 214 2.71 18.36 21.04
N PRO A 215 3.85 19.09 20.93
CA PRO A 215 5.09 18.72 21.60
C PRO A 215 5.04 18.99 23.10
N PHE A 216 4.00 19.66 23.60
CA PHE A 216 3.79 19.95 25.02
C PHE A 216 2.72 19.06 25.63
N GLU A 217 2.90 18.69 26.89
CA GLU A 217 1.90 18.00 27.70
C GLU A 217 1.79 18.61 29.09
N GLN A 218 0.59 18.53 29.68
CA GLN A 218 0.38 18.89 31.07
C GLN A 218 0.75 17.70 31.94
N ALA A 219 1.82 17.82 32.70
CA ALA A 219 2.28 16.81 33.63
C ALA A 219 2.14 17.30 35.07
N GLN A 220 1.75 16.42 35.99
CA GLN A 220 1.77 16.75 37.41
C GLN A 220 3.14 16.41 37.98
N ASN A 221 3.80 17.39 38.58
CA ASN A 221 5.05 17.18 39.26
C ASN A 221 4.83 16.27 40.49
N PRO A 222 5.47 15.09 40.56
CA PRO A 222 5.21 14.11 41.61
C PRO A 222 5.68 14.55 43.00
N VAL A 223 6.55 15.55 43.09
CA VAL A 223 7.08 16.07 44.36
C VAL A 223 6.22 17.24 44.85
N THR A 224 5.86 18.17 43.96
CA THR A 224 5.17 19.41 44.34
C THR A 224 3.65 19.32 44.18
N GLY A 225 3.14 18.33 43.46
CA GLY A 225 1.73 18.16 43.14
C GLY A 225 1.18 19.21 42.17
N LYS A 226 2.02 20.13 41.66
CA LYS A 226 1.61 21.18 40.72
C LYS A 226 1.60 20.67 39.29
N THR A 227 0.62 21.11 38.50
CA THR A 227 0.59 20.89 37.05
C THR A 227 1.57 21.83 36.37
N GLU A 228 2.47 21.26 35.57
CA GLU A 228 3.47 21.97 34.78
C GLU A 228 3.31 21.57 33.30
N ILE A 229 3.53 22.52 32.39
CA ILE A 229 3.57 22.22 30.95
C ILE A 229 5.01 21.84 30.63
N VAL A 230 5.21 20.62 30.16
CA VAL A 230 6.52 20.07 29.82
C VAL A 230 6.56 19.79 28.33
N GLN A 231 7.68 20.14 27.68
CA GLN A 231 7.91 19.78 26.29
C GLN A 231 8.47 18.34 26.25
N LYS A 232 7.73 17.44 25.60
CA LYS A 232 8.06 16.01 25.48
C LYS A 232 8.75 15.64 24.16
N THR A 233 8.52 16.40 23.08
CA THR A 233 9.15 16.15 21.78
C THR A 233 9.86 17.39 21.25
N PHE A 234 10.91 17.17 20.47
CA PHE A 234 11.75 18.20 19.87
C PHE A 234 11.91 17.88 18.38
N ASP A 235 10.89 18.24 17.61
CA ASP A 235 10.83 17.89 16.19
C ASP A 235 11.62 18.91 15.36
N ARG A 236 12.39 18.40 14.39
CA ARG A 236 13.15 19.23 13.45
C ARG A 236 12.87 18.78 12.04
N PHE A 237 12.61 19.74 11.16
CA PHE A 237 12.56 19.51 9.73
C PHE A 237 13.95 19.74 9.15
N GLY A 238 14.43 18.83 8.33
CA GLY A 238 15.71 18.94 7.65
C GLY A 238 15.58 18.64 6.18
N HIS A 239 16.25 19.43 5.33
CA HIS A 239 16.35 19.12 3.91
C HIS A 239 17.76 19.38 3.38
N ALA A 240 18.13 18.62 2.36
CA ALA A 240 19.41 18.77 1.69
C ALA A 240 19.33 19.92 0.70
N VAL A 241 20.25 20.88 0.85
CA VAL A 241 20.44 22.00 -0.08
C VAL A 241 21.70 21.72 -0.88
N ASN A 242 21.56 21.72 -2.21
CA ASN A 242 22.68 21.51 -3.11
C ASN A 242 23.19 22.87 -3.62
N ASN A 243 24.32 23.32 -3.10
CA ASN A 243 24.98 24.56 -3.49
C ASN A 243 26.09 24.30 -4.52
N GLY A 244 25.77 23.50 -5.54
CA GLY A 244 26.68 23.15 -6.64
C GLY A 244 27.68 22.05 -6.28
N ASN A 245 28.73 22.40 -5.54
CA ASN A 245 29.82 21.46 -5.17
C ASN A 245 29.71 20.92 -3.73
N GLU A 246 28.86 21.53 -2.90
CA GLU A 246 28.66 21.15 -1.51
C GLU A 246 27.18 20.90 -1.24
N GLN A 247 26.89 19.73 -0.67
CA GLN A 247 25.57 19.39 -0.15
C GLN A 247 25.56 19.71 1.35
N THR A 248 24.78 20.73 1.73
CA THR A 248 24.60 21.12 3.13
C THR A 248 23.20 20.74 3.58
N ASN A 249 23.05 20.34 4.84
CA ASN A 249 21.73 20.06 5.41
C ASN A 249 21.29 21.28 6.23
N GLU A 250 20.14 21.84 5.86
CA GLU A 250 19.50 22.91 6.64
C GLU A 250 18.45 22.30 7.55
N PHE A 251 18.37 22.80 8.78
CA PHE A 251 17.48 22.27 9.81
C PHE A 251 16.69 23.39 10.48
N TYR A 252 15.38 23.21 10.61
CA TYR A 252 14.46 24.14 11.23
C TYR A 252 13.73 23.46 12.38
N ASN A 253 13.41 24.21 13.43
CA ASN A 253 12.49 23.73 14.45
C ASN A 253 11.10 23.59 13.80
N SER A 254 10.44 22.46 14.04
CA SER A 254 9.17 22.15 13.40
C SER A 254 8.17 21.60 14.38
N VAL A 255 6.90 21.65 14.02
CA VAL A 255 5.82 20.91 14.64
C VAL A 255 5.18 20.05 13.57
N LEU A 256 4.86 18.80 13.91
CA LEU A 256 4.19 17.88 12.98
C LEU A 256 2.69 18.09 13.02
N ILE A 257 2.09 18.13 11.84
CA ILE A 257 0.64 18.09 11.64
C ILE A 257 0.32 16.75 11.00
N GLY A 258 -0.36 15.89 11.74
CA GLY A 258 -0.80 14.59 11.29
C GLY A 258 -2.06 14.70 10.45
N ILE A 259 -2.10 13.93 9.37
CA ILE A 259 -3.24 13.85 8.46
C ILE A 259 -3.63 12.39 8.32
N ALA A 260 -4.90 12.11 8.60
CA ALA A 260 -5.50 10.80 8.44
C ALA A 260 -6.27 10.73 7.11
N MET A 261 -6.15 9.59 6.44
CA MET A 261 -6.87 9.29 5.21
C MET A 261 -8.24 8.72 5.52
N ILE A 262 -9.17 8.87 4.58
CA ILE A 262 -10.40 8.07 4.59
C ILE A 262 -10.04 6.62 4.29
N GLU A 263 -10.65 5.69 5.03
CA GLU A 263 -10.43 4.26 4.86
C GLU A 263 -10.69 3.81 3.41
N GLY A 264 -9.72 3.08 2.85
CA GLY A 264 -9.79 2.57 1.48
C GLY A 264 -9.72 3.64 0.39
N ALA A 265 -9.31 4.88 0.68
CA ALA A 265 -9.00 5.86 -0.36
C ALA A 265 -7.70 5.50 -1.11
N ASP A 266 -7.50 6.12 -2.27
CA ASP A 266 -6.26 5.97 -3.04
C ASP A 266 -5.16 6.83 -2.41
N LEU A 267 -4.06 6.18 -1.99
CA LEU A 267 -3.01 6.84 -1.23
C LEU A 267 -2.22 7.87 -2.04
N LEU A 268 -2.02 7.63 -3.34
CA LEU A 268 -1.27 8.56 -4.19
C LEU A 268 -2.12 9.82 -4.44
N LYS A 269 -3.43 9.66 -4.68
CA LYS A 269 -4.34 10.81 -4.82
C LYS A 269 -4.51 11.59 -3.53
N PHE A 270 -4.54 10.90 -2.39
CA PHE A 270 -4.55 11.56 -1.08
C PHE A 270 -3.29 12.40 -0.87
N ASP A 271 -2.11 11.84 -1.14
CA ASP A 271 -0.84 12.55 -0.96
C ASP A 271 -0.75 13.77 -1.89
N GLU A 272 -1.16 13.63 -3.16
CA GLU A 272 -1.26 14.73 -4.12
C GLU A 272 -2.20 15.83 -3.59
N GLN A 273 -3.43 15.47 -3.17
CA GLN A 273 -4.40 16.42 -2.63
C GLN A 273 -3.89 17.17 -1.39
N VAL A 274 -3.17 16.48 -0.50
CA VAL A 274 -2.59 17.08 0.71
C VAL A 274 -1.43 18.00 0.36
N ARG A 275 -0.53 17.59 -0.54
CA ARG A 275 0.59 18.43 -1.00
C ARG A 275 0.11 19.69 -1.68
N ASP A 276 -0.86 19.57 -2.59
CA ASP A 276 -1.44 20.69 -3.32
C ASP A 276 -2.10 21.67 -2.36
N ALA A 277 -2.92 21.18 -1.42
CA ALA A 277 -3.55 22.01 -0.41
C ALA A 277 -2.53 22.72 0.50
N THR A 278 -1.46 22.02 0.90
CA THR A 278 -0.37 22.57 1.72
C THR A 278 0.34 23.71 0.98
N GLN A 279 0.71 23.48 -0.29
CA GLN A 279 1.38 24.50 -1.11
C GLN A 279 0.46 25.69 -1.38
N GLU A 280 -0.82 25.44 -1.66
CA GLU A 280 -1.80 26.49 -1.88
C GLU A 280 -1.92 27.42 -0.67
N ILE A 281 -2.09 26.88 0.54
CA ILE A 281 -2.21 27.68 1.78
C ILE A 281 -0.95 28.52 2.02
N ILE A 282 0.24 27.91 1.91
CA ILE A 282 1.51 28.64 2.12
C ILE A 282 1.70 29.74 1.05
N SER A 283 1.31 29.47 -0.19
CA SER A 283 1.44 30.44 -1.29
C SER A 283 0.55 31.68 -1.14
N GLN A 284 -0.53 31.60 -0.36
CA GLN A 284 -1.40 32.74 -0.06
C GLN A 284 -0.75 33.77 0.89
N GLY A 285 0.38 33.42 1.52
CA GLY A 285 1.13 34.33 2.39
C GLY A 285 0.49 34.60 3.75
N GLN A 286 -0.47 33.77 4.19
CA GLN A 286 -1.14 33.90 5.48
C GLN A 286 -0.22 33.62 6.68
N PHE A 287 0.90 32.91 6.46
CA PHE A 287 1.87 32.51 7.49
C PHE A 287 3.26 33.10 7.22
N PRO A 288 3.46 34.43 7.39
CA PRO A 288 4.74 35.06 7.12
C PRO A 288 5.85 34.52 8.04
N GLY A 289 6.97 34.11 7.46
CA GLY A 289 8.11 33.55 8.21
C GLY A 289 8.00 32.05 8.53
N TYR A 290 6.91 31.40 8.14
CA TYR A 290 6.70 29.96 8.29
C TYR A 290 6.58 29.28 6.93
N GLU A 291 6.89 28.00 6.90
CA GLU A 291 6.67 27.11 5.76
C GLU A 291 6.09 25.78 6.25
N ALA A 292 5.45 25.07 5.31
CA ALA A 292 4.87 23.76 5.55
C ALA A 292 5.21 22.85 4.40
N THR A 293 5.60 21.61 4.70
CA THR A 293 5.91 20.61 3.70
C THR A 293 5.48 19.23 4.17
N VAL A 294 4.94 18.42 3.26
CA VAL A 294 4.62 17.02 3.52
C VAL A 294 5.95 16.26 3.61
N SER A 295 6.38 16.00 4.85
CA SER A 295 7.70 15.47 5.19
C SER A 295 7.71 13.97 5.44
N ALA A 296 6.54 13.37 5.73
CA ALA A 296 6.41 11.93 5.88
C ALA A 296 5.14 11.43 5.18
N SER A 297 5.34 10.52 4.23
CA SER A 297 4.28 9.83 3.49
C SER A 297 4.89 8.60 2.81
N TYR A 298 4.12 7.54 2.66
CA TYR A 298 4.56 6.39 1.86
C TYR A 298 4.40 6.60 0.36
N ALA A 299 3.62 7.60 -0.07
CA ALA A 299 3.28 7.79 -1.48
C ALA A 299 4.51 7.95 -2.39
N PRO A 300 5.57 8.73 -2.08
CA PRO A 300 6.74 8.85 -2.94
C PRO A 300 7.44 7.50 -3.18
N SER A 301 7.63 6.71 -2.12
CA SER A 301 8.25 5.38 -2.24
C SER A 301 7.37 4.41 -3.03
N ILE A 302 6.05 4.50 -2.88
CA ILE A 302 5.12 3.65 -3.63
C ILE A 302 5.08 4.04 -5.10
N GLU A 303 5.04 5.34 -5.39
CA GLU A 303 5.10 5.86 -6.75
C GLU A 303 6.40 5.46 -7.44
N GLU A 304 7.55 5.58 -6.75
CA GLU A 304 8.84 5.11 -7.24
C GLU A 304 8.78 3.61 -7.56
N ASN A 305 8.41 2.76 -6.59
CA ASN A 305 8.28 1.32 -6.80
C ASN A 305 7.36 0.95 -7.98
N ILE A 306 6.20 1.60 -8.09
CA ILE A 306 5.26 1.38 -9.20
C ILE A 306 5.90 1.80 -10.53
N SER A 307 6.53 2.97 -10.58
CA SER A 307 7.18 3.50 -11.79
C SER A 307 8.35 2.62 -12.24
N GLU A 308 9.12 2.09 -11.30
CA GLU A 308 10.21 1.16 -11.55
C GLU A 308 9.68 -0.15 -12.13
N LEU A 309 8.68 -0.77 -11.50
CA LEU A 309 8.08 -2.00 -11.99
C LEU A 309 7.44 -1.82 -13.37
N GLN A 310 6.80 -0.68 -13.63
CA GLN A 310 6.26 -0.34 -14.95
C GLN A 310 7.36 -0.19 -16.00
N ARG A 311 8.48 0.45 -15.64
CA ARG A 311 9.65 0.56 -16.52
C ARG A 311 10.20 -0.82 -16.86
N GLU A 312 10.37 -1.70 -15.87
CA GLU A 312 10.85 -3.07 -16.09
C GLU A 312 9.89 -3.88 -16.97
N LEU A 313 8.57 -3.73 -16.77
CA LEU A 313 7.56 -4.34 -17.63
C LEU A 313 7.69 -3.91 -19.09
N ILE A 314 7.87 -2.61 -19.34
CA ILE A 314 8.05 -2.07 -20.70
C ILE A 314 9.36 -2.56 -21.31
N ILE A 315 10.45 -2.56 -20.55
CA ILE A 315 11.75 -3.08 -20.98
C ILE A 315 11.63 -4.54 -21.38
N ALA A 316 10.94 -5.37 -20.59
CA ALA A 316 10.70 -6.77 -20.91
C ALA A 316 9.91 -6.95 -22.22
N LEU A 317 8.84 -6.19 -22.42
CA LEU A 317 8.06 -6.22 -23.67
C LEU A 317 8.88 -5.79 -24.89
N ILE A 318 9.71 -4.75 -24.75
CA ILE A 318 10.63 -4.31 -25.80
C ILE A 318 11.69 -5.37 -26.09
N ALA A 319 12.25 -6.02 -25.06
CA ALA A 319 13.22 -7.09 -25.23
C ALA A 319 12.61 -8.26 -26.02
N VAL A 320 11.36 -8.64 -25.72
CA VAL A 320 10.62 -9.66 -26.47
C VAL A 320 10.40 -9.23 -27.92
N LEU A 321 10.07 -7.96 -28.17
CA LEU A 321 9.95 -7.43 -29.53
C LEU A 321 11.26 -7.54 -30.30
N ILE A 322 12.37 -7.14 -29.69
CA ILE A 322 13.70 -7.12 -30.32
C ILE A 322 14.18 -8.55 -30.60
N VAL A 323 14.19 -9.40 -29.58
CA VAL A 323 14.67 -10.80 -29.70
C VAL A 323 13.77 -11.57 -30.66
N GLY A 324 12.45 -11.45 -30.52
CA GLY A 324 11.50 -12.11 -31.42
C GLY A 324 11.61 -11.63 -32.87
N SER A 325 11.93 -10.36 -33.10
CA SER A 325 12.14 -9.81 -34.45
C SER A 325 13.41 -10.36 -35.11
N ILE A 326 14.44 -10.71 -34.32
CA ILE A 326 15.67 -11.33 -34.82
C ILE A 326 15.46 -12.81 -35.14
N VAL A 327 14.71 -13.54 -34.30
CA VAL A 327 14.56 -15.00 -34.40
C VAL A 327 13.54 -15.39 -35.48
N ILE A 328 12.42 -14.67 -35.57
CA ILE A 328 11.28 -15.04 -36.42
C ILE A 328 11.14 -13.99 -37.53
N ALA A 329 10.25 -13.02 -37.32
CA ALA A 329 10.04 -11.88 -38.18
C ALA A 329 9.38 -10.77 -37.37
N PHE A 330 9.66 -9.51 -37.70
CA PHE A 330 9.08 -8.36 -37.01
C PHE A 330 7.55 -8.42 -36.90
N ARG A 331 6.87 -8.87 -37.96
CA ARG A 331 5.40 -9.00 -37.97
C ARG A 331 4.91 -10.03 -36.95
N ALA A 332 5.57 -11.18 -36.86
CA ALA A 332 5.22 -12.24 -35.94
C ALA A 332 5.48 -11.81 -34.48
N SER A 333 6.64 -11.20 -34.23
CA SER A 333 7.02 -10.67 -32.91
C SER A 333 6.10 -9.54 -32.43
N ALA A 334 5.68 -8.64 -33.32
CA ALA A 334 4.71 -7.60 -32.97
C ALA A 334 3.36 -8.18 -32.54
N ILE A 335 2.90 -9.27 -33.19
CA ILE A 335 1.67 -9.98 -32.81
C ILE A 335 1.82 -10.58 -31.40
N THR A 336 2.96 -11.19 -31.09
CA THR A 336 3.28 -11.69 -29.75
C THR A 336 3.17 -10.59 -28.70
N VAL A 337 3.84 -9.45 -28.91
CA VAL A 337 3.86 -8.34 -27.93
C VAL A 337 2.48 -7.72 -27.75
N ILE A 338 1.71 -7.53 -28.83
CA ILE A 338 0.33 -7.04 -28.74
C ILE A 338 -0.54 -8.00 -27.93
N SER A 339 -0.38 -9.32 -28.13
CA SER A 339 -1.10 -10.33 -27.35
C SER A 339 -0.76 -10.26 -25.87
N LEU A 340 0.53 -10.07 -25.54
CA LEU A 340 0.99 -9.93 -24.16
C LEU A 340 0.41 -8.68 -23.48
N VAL A 341 0.44 -7.54 -24.17
CA VAL A 341 -0.18 -6.29 -23.68
C VAL A 341 -1.67 -6.47 -23.44
N LEU A 342 -2.37 -7.18 -24.33
CA LEU A 342 -3.79 -7.49 -24.14
C LEU A 342 -4.04 -8.30 -22.87
N VAL A 343 -3.20 -9.30 -22.59
CA VAL A 343 -3.32 -10.12 -21.37
C VAL A 343 -3.09 -9.26 -20.13
N ILE A 344 -2.10 -8.35 -20.14
CA ILE A 344 -1.84 -7.43 -19.03
C ILE A 344 -3.10 -6.61 -18.74
N PHE A 345 -3.71 -6.00 -19.76
CA PHE A 345 -4.95 -5.23 -19.60
C PHE A 345 -6.13 -6.09 -19.15
N ALA A 346 -6.22 -7.34 -19.60
CA ALA A 346 -7.23 -8.28 -19.13
C ALA A 346 -7.06 -8.59 -17.63
N VAL A 347 -5.83 -8.85 -17.18
CA VAL A 347 -5.51 -9.14 -15.77
C VAL A 347 -5.81 -7.93 -14.90
N ILE A 348 -5.41 -6.73 -15.33
CA ILE A 348 -5.74 -5.48 -14.63
C ILE A 348 -7.27 -5.32 -14.50
N GLY A 349 -8.02 -5.56 -15.58
CA GLY A 349 -9.49 -5.54 -15.52
C GLY A 349 -10.07 -6.58 -14.54
N LEU A 350 -9.47 -7.77 -14.47
CA LEU A 350 -9.87 -8.79 -13.52
C LEU A 350 -9.55 -8.40 -12.07
N LEU A 351 -8.39 -7.79 -11.81
CA LEU A 351 -8.05 -7.29 -10.47
C LEU A 351 -9.14 -6.35 -9.95
N TYR A 352 -9.61 -5.43 -10.78
CA TYR A 352 -10.72 -4.56 -10.43
C TYR A 352 -12.02 -5.34 -10.13
N ILE A 353 -12.39 -6.31 -10.98
CA ILE A 353 -13.60 -7.13 -10.79
C ILE A 353 -13.56 -7.90 -9.47
N PHE A 354 -12.39 -8.38 -9.07
CA PHE A 354 -12.20 -9.11 -7.80
C PHE A 354 -11.96 -8.20 -6.59
N GLY A 355 -11.96 -6.87 -6.78
CA GLY A 355 -11.75 -5.91 -5.70
C GLY A 355 -10.31 -5.82 -5.20
N TYR A 356 -9.33 -6.28 -5.98
CA TYR A 356 -7.91 -6.09 -5.69
C TYR A 356 -7.45 -4.69 -6.09
N THR A 357 -6.36 -4.23 -5.47
CA THR A 357 -5.74 -2.93 -5.73
C THR A 357 -4.47 -3.09 -6.56
N LEU A 358 -4.00 -2.01 -7.18
CA LEU A 358 -2.74 -2.00 -7.90
C LEU A 358 -1.63 -1.66 -6.90
N ASN A 359 -0.90 -2.70 -6.50
CA ASN A 359 0.13 -2.63 -5.47
C ASN A 359 1.40 -3.40 -5.88
N VAL A 360 2.47 -3.27 -5.09
CA VAL A 360 3.79 -3.85 -5.40
C VAL A 360 3.70 -5.37 -5.63
N ILE A 361 2.91 -6.09 -4.82
CA ILE A 361 2.74 -7.55 -4.92
C ILE A 361 2.01 -7.91 -6.22
N THR A 362 0.93 -7.20 -6.56
CA THR A 362 0.18 -7.46 -7.79
C THR A 362 0.97 -7.15 -9.06
N LEU A 363 1.77 -6.08 -9.07
CA LEU A 363 2.65 -5.74 -10.19
C LEU A 363 3.78 -6.77 -10.34
N PHE A 364 4.38 -7.21 -9.23
CA PHE A 364 5.39 -8.27 -9.25
C PHE A 364 4.82 -9.58 -9.78
N ALA A 365 3.63 -9.99 -9.31
CA ALA A 365 2.94 -11.18 -9.81
C ALA A 365 2.63 -11.06 -11.31
N LEU A 366 2.26 -9.88 -11.79
CA LEU A 366 2.00 -9.60 -13.20
C LEU A 366 3.28 -9.72 -14.04
N ILE A 367 4.41 -9.18 -13.57
CA ILE A 367 5.71 -9.29 -14.25
C ILE A 367 6.18 -10.75 -14.31
N LEU A 368 6.10 -11.47 -13.18
CA LEU A 368 6.47 -12.90 -13.13
C LEU A 368 5.60 -13.75 -14.06
N SER A 369 4.29 -13.50 -14.05
CA SER A 369 3.34 -14.20 -14.92
C SER A 369 3.60 -13.90 -16.39
N LEU A 370 3.95 -12.64 -16.71
CA LEU A 370 4.30 -12.26 -18.06
C LEU A 370 5.53 -13.03 -18.56
N ALA A 371 6.59 -13.15 -17.73
CA ALA A 371 7.80 -13.87 -18.10
C ALA A 371 7.50 -15.32 -18.52
N LEU A 372 6.60 -16.00 -17.79
CA LEU A 372 6.16 -17.35 -18.13
C LEU A 372 5.30 -17.39 -19.41
N LEU A 373 4.38 -16.43 -19.58
CA LEU A 373 3.46 -16.39 -20.71
C LEU A 373 4.17 -16.08 -22.04
N VAL A 374 5.25 -15.29 -21.98
CA VAL A 374 6.10 -14.95 -23.12
C VAL A 374 6.66 -16.22 -23.78
N GLU A 375 7.15 -17.18 -23.01
CA GLU A 375 7.76 -18.42 -23.52
C GLU A 375 6.77 -19.20 -24.40
N ASP A 376 5.59 -19.49 -23.87
CA ASP A 376 4.53 -20.21 -24.58
C ASP A 376 4.06 -19.45 -25.83
N THR A 377 3.93 -18.12 -25.73
CA THR A 377 3.48 -17.30 -26.85
C THR A 377 4.50 -17.26 -27.97
N ILE A 378 5.80 -17.17 -27.64
CA ILE A 378 6.87 -17.20 -28.64
C ILE A 378 6.90 -18.57 -29.34
N ILE A 379 6.89 -19.68 -28.60
CA ILE A 379 6.91 -21.04 -29.18
C ILE A 379 5.71 -21.25 -30.10
N MET A 380 4.51 -20.83 -29.68
CA MET A 380 3.31 -20.92 -30.52
C MET A 380 3.44 -20.08 -31.79
N THR A 381 3.91 -18.84 -31.66
CA THR A 381 4.06 -17.92 -32.79
C THR A 381 5.11 -18.42 -33.79
N GLU A 382 6.24 -18.92 -33.29
CA GLU A 382 7.28 -19.57 -34.09
C GLU A 382 6.74 -20.80 -34.82
N ALA A 383 5.98 -21.67 -34.14
CA ALA A 383 5.41 -22.86 -34.74
C ALA A 383 4.38 -22.55 -35.85
N ILE A 384 3.67 -21.43 -35.73
CA ILE A 384 2.75 -20.93 -36.78
C ILE A 384 3.56 -20.39 -37.96
N ASP A 385 4.58 -19.58 -37.71
CA ASP A 385 5.40 -18.98 -38.77
C ASP A 385 6.22 -20.03 -39.52
N ALA A 386 6.77 -21.03 -38.82
CA ALA A 386 7.50 -22.15 -39.41
C ALA A 386 6.65 -23.07 -40.29
N LYS A 387 5.32 -23.01 -40.17
CA LYS A 387 4.36 -23.77 -41.00
C LYS A 387 3.86 -22.99 -42.21
N ARG A 388 4.21 -21.71 -42.31
CA ARG A 388 3.92 -20.86 -43.47
C ARG A 388 4.93 -21.11 -44.59
#